data_AF-A0AAD9WPJ1-F1
#
_entry.id   AF-A0AAD9WPJ1-F1
#
_cell.length_a   1.000
_cell.length_b   1.000
_cell.length_c   1.000
_cell.angle_alpha   90.00
_cell.angle_beta   90.00
_cell.angle_gamma   90.00
#
_symmetry.space_group_name_H-M   'P 1'
#
loop_
_entity.id
_entity.type
_entity.pdbx_description
1 polymer ?
#
loop_
_entity_poly.entity_id
_entity_poly.type
_entity_poly.pdbx_seq_one_letter_code
_entity_poly.pdbx_strand_id
1 'polypeptide(L)'
;MKFVKPLNMFKELLKRNHSKRGRFLGLSINEKHVDLAVSDQDNLYAVPLRNAKFCQCYSDVDRHEGSMDLMADKFRTLISEHNLAGFVVDYPYGTNETITRKRLGVSFQVVNFIDYISFALI
;
A
#
# COMPACT_ATOMS: atom_id res chain seq x y z
N MET A 1 5.13 -6.65 -9.36
CA MET A 1 5.81 -6.84 -8.04
C MET A 1 5.49 -8.23 -7.48
N LYS A 2 6.30 -8.80 -6.58
CA LYS A 2 6.05 -10.14 -5.99
C LYS A 2 5.58 -10.01 -4.53
N PHE A 3 4.57 -10.77 -4.13
CA PHE A 3 4.17 -10.89 -2.72
C PHE A 3 5.26 -11.62 -1.92
N VAL A 4 5.68 -11.03 -0.79
CA VAL A 4 6.74 -11.57 0.06
C VAL A 4 6.30 -11.52 1.52
N LYS A 5 6.49 -12.61 2.27
CA LYS A 5 6.24 -12.64 3.72
C LYS A 5 7.14 -11.61 4.44
N PRO A 6 6.66 -10.93 5.50
CA PRO A 6 7.43 -9.89 6.18
C PRO A 6 8.86 -10.32 6.60
N LEU A 7 9.01 -11.53 7.14
CA LEU A 7 10.32 -12.06 7.52
C LEU A 7 11.27 -12.23 6.32
N ASN A 8 10.75 -12.67 5.18
CA ASN A 8 11.55 -12.83 3.97
C ASN A 8 11.94 -11.48 3.39
N MET A 9 11.02 -10.50 3.43
CA MET A 9 11.30 -9.12 3.04
C MET A 9 12.41 -8.51 3.92
N PHE A 10 12.35 -8.71 5.24
CA PHE A 10 13.39 -8.27 6.17
C PHE A 10 14.75 -8.91 5.87
N LYS A 11 14.79 -10.23 5.63
CA LYS A 11 16.02 -10.93 5.24
C LYS A 11 16.61 -10.40 3.94
N GLU A 12 15.78 -10.17 2.93
CA GLU A 12 16.22 -9.60 1.64
C GLU A 12 16.72 -8.16 1.79
N LEU A 13 16.09 -7.38 2.68
CA LEU A 13 16.57 -6.04 3.01
C LEU A 13 17.96 -6.07 3.62
N LEU A 14 18.23 -6.95 4.58
CA LEU A 14 19.53 -7.07 5.23
C LEU A 14 20.67 -7.45 4.26
N LYS A 15 20.35 -8.16 3.17
CA LYS A 15 21.32 -8.56 2.15
C LYS A 15 21.66 -7.45 1.14
N ARG A 16 20.87 -6.37 1.07
CA ARG A 16 21.07 -5.30 0.07
C ARG A 16 22.04 -4.24 0.58
N ASN A 17 22.97 -3.84 -0.29
CA ASN A 17 23.86 -2.69 -0.06
C ASN A 17 23.06 -1.40 0.19
N HIS A 18 23.46 -0.62 1.19
CA HIS A 18 22.81 0.65 1.57
C HIS A 18 22.67 1.62 0.38
N SER A 19 23.66 1.67 -0.52
CA SER A 19 23.64 2.54 -1.70
C SER A 19 22.65 2.14 -2.80
N LYS A 20 22.06 0.93 -2.75
CA LYS A 20 21.06 0.43 -3.71
C LYS A 20 19.72 0.08 -3.06
N ARG A 21 19.50 0.49 -1.81
CA ARG A 21 18.20 0.32 -1.15
C ARG A 21 17.21 1.35 -1.69
N GLY A 22 16.16 0.87 -2.34
CA GLY A 22 14.97 1.68 -2.57
C GLY A 22 14.12 1.77 -1.31
N ARG A 23 13.21 2.74 -1.29
CA ARG A 23 12.34 3.05 -0.15
C ARG A 23 11.05 2.23 -0.22
N PHE A 24 10.33 2.12 0.88
CA PHE A 24 9.01 1.48 0.92
C PHE A 24 7.91 2.51 1.04
N LEU A 25 6.79 2.22 0.37
CA LEU A 25 5.54 2.95 0.57
C LEU A 25 4.59 2.12 1.43
N GLY A 26 4.30 2.63 2.62
CA GLY A 26 3.28 2.14 3.53
C GLY A 26 1.89 2.58 3.08
N LEU A 27 0.94 1.64 3.07
CA LEU A 27 -0.45 1.81 2.70
C LEU A 27 -1.33 1.37 3.87
N SER A 28 -2.11 2.30 4.42
CA SER A 28 -3.15 1.99 5.40
C SER A 28 -4.51 2.32 4.80
N ILE A 29 -5.30 1.26 4.55
CA ILE A 29 -6.57 1.35 3.85
C ILE A 29 -7.69 1.39 4.88
N ASN A 30 -8.37 2.53 4.96
CA ASN A 30 -9.53 2.74 5.81
C ASN A 30 -10.82 2.70 4.98
N GLU A 31 -11.98 2.80 5.62
CA GLU A 31 -13.28 2.84 4.92
C GLU A 31 -13.52 4.10 4.06
N LYS A 32 -12.64 5.12 4.10
CA LYS A 32 -12.84 6.39 3.37
C LYS A 32 -11.63 6.90 2.60
N HIS A 33 -10.44 6.43 2.94
CA HIS A 33 -9.20 6.90 2.36
C HIS A 33 -8.09 5.87 2.52
N VAL A 34 -7.06 6.00 1.69
CA VAL A 34 -5.78 5.32 1.87
C VAL A 34 -4.77 6.35 2.37
N ASP A 35 -4.22 6.11 3.56
CA ASP A 35 -3.10 6.87 4.10
C ASP A 35 -1.78 6.31 3.57
N LEU A 36 -0.87 7.22 3.22
CA LEU A 36 0.43 6.90 2.66
C LEU A 36 1.56 7.36 3.58
N ALA A 37 2.59 6.54 3.70
CA ALA A 37 3.85 6.93 4.34
C ALA A 37 5.04 6.36 3.55
N VAL A 38 6.12 7.13 3.41
CA VAL A 38 7.34 6.65 2.76
C VAL A 38 8.41 6.44 3.82
N SER A 39 9.09 5.30 3.77
CA SER A 39 10.22 5.03 4.66
C SER A 39 11.41 5.96 4.38
N ASP A 40 12.34 6.14 5.30
CA ASP A 40 13.63 6.77 5.03
C ASP A 40 14.54 5.87 4.19
N GLN A 41 15.75 6.35 3.85
CA GLN A 41 16.69 5.63 2.99
C GLN A 41 17.16 4.29 3.60
N ASP A 42 17.20 4.23 4.93
CA ASP A 42 17.60 3.04 5.67
C ASP A 42 16.42 2.10 5.99
N ASN A 43 15.19 2.51 5.66
CA ASN A 43 13.95 1.81 5.96
C ASN A 43 13.72 1.58 7.47
N LEU A 44 14.16 2.51 8.31
CA LEU A 44 14.02 2.50 9.77
C LEU A 44 12.82 3.33 10.25
N TYR A 45 12.53 4.44 9.57
CA TYR A 45 11.46 5.36 9.94
C TYR A 45 10.53 5.60 8.76
N ALA A 46 9.25 5.84 9.01
CA ALA A 46 8.28 6.21 7.96
C ALA A 46 7.72 7.60 8.23
N VAL A 47 7.64 8.41 7.17
CA VAL A 47 7.08 9.76 7.23
C VAL A 47 5.77 9.79 6.42
N PRO A 48 4.65 10.26 7.01
CA PRO A 48 3.40 10.41 6.29
C PRO A 48 3.54 11.35 5.08
N LEU A 49 3.02 10.95 3.92
CA LEU A 49 2.91 11.82 2.76
C LEU A 49 1.69 12.73 2.94
N ARG A 50 1.91 13.89 3.57
CA ARG A 50 0.84 14.84 3.95
C ARG A 50 -0.03 15.33 2.78
N ASN A 51 0.51 15.29 1.56
CA ASN A 51 -0.16 15.76 0.35
C ASN A 51 -0.80 14.62 -0.48
N ALA A 52 -0.60 13.37 -0.07
CA ALA A 52 -1.06 12.20 -0.79
C ALA A 52 -2.12 11.46 0.04
N LYS A 53 -3.29 12.10 0.22
CA LYS A 53 -4.49 11.38 0.62
C LYS A 53 -5.21 10.89 -0.62
N PHE A 54 -5.34 9.58 -0.73
CA PHE A 54 -6.25 9.00 -1.69
C PHE A 54 -7.63 8.92 -1.06
N CYS A 55 -8.51 9.86 -1.42
CA CYS A 55 -9.94 9.73 -1.11
C CYS A 55 -10.56 8.80 -2.13
N GLN A 56 -10.63 7.50 -1.81
CA GLN A 56 -11.67 6.68 -2.40
C GLN A 56 -11.86 5.39 -1.62
N CYS A 57 -13.04 5.26 -1.04
CA CYS A 57 -13.56 3.96 -0.67
C CYS A 57 -14.96 3.87 -1.23
N TYR A 58 -15.08 3.09 -2.31
CA TYR A 58 -15.96 1.92 -2.47
C TYR A 58 -17.15 1.75 -1.51
N SER A 59 -17.88 2.82 -1.18
CA SER A 59 -19.22 2.74 -0.62
C SER A 59 -20.23 2.91 -1.76
N ASP A 60 -20.70 1.79 -2.33
CA ASP A 60 -21.89 1.54 -3.16
C ASP A 60 -22.40 2.57 -4.21
N VAL A 61 -21.74 3.69 -4.46
CA VAL A 61 -22.16 4.70 -5.41
C VAL A 61 -20.91 5.30 -6.04
N ASP A 62 -20.82 5.19 -7.38
CA ASP A 62 -19.77 5.75 -8.25
C ASP A 62 -18.40 5.05 -8.22
N ARG A 63 -18.38 3.84 -8.81
CA ARG A 63 -17.22 3.32 -9.54
C ARG A 63 -16.92 4.23 -10.74
N HIS A 64 -16.30 5.38 -10.51
CA HIS A 64 -15.74 6.17 -11.61
C HIS A 64 -14.43 5.51 -12.06
N GLU A 65 -14.47 4.82 -13.20
CA GLU A 65 -13.32 4.11 -13.82
C GLU A 65 -12.06 5.00 -13.91
N GLY A 66 -12.22 6.31 -14.12
CA GLY A 66 -11.12 7.29 -14.15
C GLY A 66 -10.43 7.56 -12.80
N SER A 67 -10.99 7.09 -11.68
CA SER A 67 -10.35 7.27 -10.38
C SER A 67 -9.26 6.24 -10.11
N MET A 68 -9.39 5.03 -10.67
CA MET A 68 -8.44 3.94 -10.49
C MET A 68 -7.18 4.17 -11.33
N ASP A 69 -7.34 4.54 -12.60
CA ASP A 69 -6.20 4.86 -13.47
C ASP A 69 -5.40 6.06 -12.94
N LEU A 70 -6.09 7.07 -12.41
CA LEU A 70 -5.46 8.20 -11.72
C LEU A 70 -4.65 7.76 -10.48
N MET A 71 -5.09 6.70 -9.80
CA MET A 71 -4.33 6.12 -8.69
C MET A 71 -3.09 5.40 -9.19
N ALA A 72 -3.20 4.64 -10.29
CA ALA A 72 -2.07 3.98 -10.91
C ALA A 72 -1.00 5.00 -11.36
N ASP A 73 -1.39 6.09 -12.00
CA ASP A 73 -0.48 7.18 -12.39
C ASP A 73 0.19 7.85 -11.19
N LYS A 74 -0.56 8.08 -10.12
CA LYS A 74 0.02 8.59 -8.86
C LYS A 74 1.01 7.60 -8.25
N PHE A 75 0.72 6.30 -8.26
CA PHE A 75 1.68 5.30 -7.79
C PHE A 75 2.93 5.25 -8.66
N ARG A 76 2.79 5.32 -10.00
CA ARG A 76 3.93 5.41 -10.92
C ARG A 76 4.80 6.63 -10.62
N THR A 77 4.17 7.78 -10.34
CA THR A 77 4.86 9.01 -9.92
C THR A 77 5.63 8.80 -8.62
N LEU A 78 4.98 8.25 -7.58
CA LEU A 78 5.61 7.99 -6.28
C LEU A 78 6.76 6.98 -6.38
N ILE A 79 6.63 5.96 -7.24
CA ILE A 79 7.70 4.98 -7.49
C ILE A 79 8.94 5.69 -8.02
N SER A 80 8.77 6.57 -9.00
CA SER A 80 9.87 7.32 -9.60
C SER A 80 10.44 8.37 -8.62
N GLU A 81 9.58 9.13 -7.95
CA GLU A 81 9.97 10.24 -7.08
C GLU A 81 10.71 9.77 -5.83
N HIS A 82 10.33 8.63 -5.27
CA HIS A 82 10.90 8.12 -4.03
C HIS A 82 11.77 6.86 -4.21
N ASN A 83 12.05 6.46 -5.46
CA ASN A 83 12.82 5.25 -5.77
C ASN A 83 12.28 4.04 -4.98
N LEU A 84 10.99 3.76 -5.13
CA LEU A 84 10.31 2.75 -4.31
C LEU A 84 10.75 1.34 -4.72
N ALA A 85 11.16 0.54 -3.73
CA ALA A 85 11.48 -0.88 -3.87
C ALA A 85 10.26 -1.80 -3.67
N GLY A 86 9.19 -1.29 -3.05
CA GLY A 86 7.98 -2.07 -2.81
C GLY A 86 6.95 -1.36 -1.94
N PHE A 87 5.84 -2.05 -1.74
CA PHE A 87 4.72 -1.60 -0.91
C PHE A 87 4.61 -2.43 0.37
N VAL A 88 4.21 -1.79 1.45
CA VAL A 88 3.85 -2.43 2.72
C VAL A 88 2.41 -2.08 3.01
N VAL A 89 1.52 -3.07 2.99
CA VAL A 89 0.08 -2.85 3.18
C VAL A 89 -0.33 -3.37 4.54
N ASP A 90 -1.01 -2.53 5.32
CA ASP A 90 -1.66 -3.00 6.54
C ASP A 90 -2.83 -3.91 6.15
N TYR A 91 -2.80 -5.14 6.66
CA TYR A 91 -3.84 -6.12 6.43
C TYR A 91 -4.58 -6.36 7.75
N PRO A 92 -5.87 -6.02 7.84
CA PRO A 92 -6.64 -6.21 9.06
C PRO A 92 -6.89 -7.70 9.30
N TYR A 93 -5.92 -8.37 9.93
CA TYR A 93 -6.03 -9.75 10.40
C TYR A 93 -6.53 -9.73 11.85
N GLY A 94 -7.76 -10.19 12.07
CA GLY A 94 -8.32 -10.32 13.43
C GLY A 94 -7.90 -11.64 14.06
N THR A 95 -7.30 -11.61 15.25
CA THR A 95 -6.98 -12.83 16.03
C THR A 95 -8.13 -13.31 16.94
N ASN A 96 -9.24 -12.57 17.05
CA ASN A 96 -10.36 -12.92 17.92
C ASN A 96 -11.68 -13.00 17.16
N GLU A 97 -12.45 -14.06 17.43
CA GLU A 97 -13.70 -14.54 16.80
C GLU A 97 -14.90 -13.58 16.77
N THR A 98 -14.75 -12.30 17.09
CA THR A 98 -15.83 -11.31 16.91
C THR A 98 -15.65 -10.59 15.58
N ILE A 99 -15.92 -11.34 14.52
CA ILE A 99 -16.06 -10.83 13.16
C ILE A 99 -17.26 -9.86 13.12
N THR A 100 -16.98 -8.56 13.17
CA THR A 100 -17.96 -7.53 12.82
C THR A 100 -17.95 -7.33 11.31
N ARG A 101 -19.13 -7.29 10.67
CA ARG A 101 -19.29 -7.13 9.20
C ARG A 101 -18.43 -6.01 8.58
N LYS A 102 -18.18 -4.94 9.33
CA LYS A 102 -17.28 -3.83 8.93
C LYS A 102 -15.84 -4.29 8.66
N ARG A 103 -15.27 -5.17 9.49
CA ARG A 103 -13.89 -5.65 9.31
C ARG A 103 -13.74 -6.53 8.06
N LEU A 104 -14.72 -7.38 7.74
CA LEU A 104 -14.69 -8.12 6.46
C LEU A 104 -14.73 -7.17 5.26
N GLY A 105 -15.57 -6.13 5.32
CA GLY A 105 -15.64 -5.12 4.27
C GLY A 105 -14.28 -4.49 3.98
N VAL A 106 -13.56 -4.08 5.03
CA VAL A 106 -12.21 -3.50 4.89
C VAL A 106 -11.20 -4.55 4.40
N SER A 107 -11.23 -5.79 4.89
CA SER A 107 -10.34 -6.85 4.39
C SER A 107 -10.53 -7.11 2.89
N PHE A 108 -11.79 -7.18 2.41
CA PHE A 108 -12.08 -7.32 0.97
C PHE A 108 -11.61 -6.11 0.16
N GLN A 109 -11.78 -4.89 0.69
CA GLN A 109 -11.26 -3.68 0.05
C GLN A 109 -9.74 -3.72 -0.08
N VAL A 110 -9.02 -4.16 0.96
CA VAL A 110 -7.56 -4.30 0.94
C VAL A 110 -7.12 -5.31 -0.11
N VAL A 111 -7.77 -6.48 -0.20
CA VAL A 111 -7.44 -7.50 -1.22
C VAL A 111 -7.66 -6.97 -2.63
N ASN A 112 -8.83 -6.43 -2.92
CA ASN A 112 -9.15 -5.88 -4.25
C ASN A 112 -8.18 -4.75 -4.65
N PHE A 113 -7.77 -3.95 -3.68
CA PHE A 113 -6.81 -2.88 -3.89
C PHE A 113 -5.41 -3.40 -4.23
N ILE A 114 -4.93 -4.40 -3.48
CA ILE A 114 -3.64 -5.06 -3.75
C ILE A 114 -3.66 -5.71 -5.13
N ASP A 115 -4.74 -6.40 -5.49
CA ASP A 115 -4.88 -7.06 -6.80
C ASP A 115 -4.87 -6.04 -7.93
N TYR A 116 -5.62 -4.94 -7.80
CA TYR A 116 -5.64 -3.87 -8.78
C TYR A 116 -4.25 -3.23 -8.97
N ILE A 117 -3.60 -2.82 -7.88
CA ILE A 117 -2.27 -2.20 -7.95
C ILE A 117 -1.24 -3.16 -8.54
N SER A 118 -1.33 -4.44 -8.20
CA SER A 118 -0.44 -5.47 -8.74
C SER A 118 -0.60 -5.63 -10.24
N PHE A 119 -1.81 -5.45 -10.78
CA PHE A 119 -2.08 -5.50 -12.21
C PHE A 119 -1.71 -4.18 -12.92
N ALA A 120 -2.09 -3.02 -12.37
CA ALA A 120 -1.93 -1.71 -13.02
C ALA A 120 -0.47 -1.20 -13.07
N LEU A 121 0.41 -1.76 -12.23
CA LEU A 121 1.84 -1.39 -12.15
C LEU A 121 2.78 -2.39 -12.87
N ILE A 122 2.24 -3.37 -13.59
CA ILE A 122 2.99 -4.23 -14.53
C ILE A 122 2.85 -3.64 -15.93
#